data_AF-A0A8I0N4D4-F1
#
_entry.id   AF-A0A8I0N4D4-F1
#
_cell.length_a   1.000
_cell.length_b   1.000
_cell.length_c   1.000
_cell.angle_alpha   90.00
_cell.angle_beta   90.00
_cell.angle_gamma   90.00
#
_symmetry.space_group_name_H-M   'P 1'
#
loop_
_entity.id
_entity.type
_entity.pdbx_description
1 polymer ?
#
loop_
_entity_poly.entity_id
_entity_poly.type
_entity_poly.pdbx_seq_one_letter_code
_entity_poly.pdbx_strand_id
1 'polypeptide(L)'
;MSRYTITVTSDGRSDPDAVIGYDPPLRTFFLQAFPDESGDDLALWFGTSDREYQTVDALHTAARSRGFDFMPLSEDVALQLADDFARDAARPPRDGPLVAFLRHLQSK
;
A
#
# COMPACT_ATOMS: atom_id res chain seq x y z
N MET A 1 -3.88 -1.37 -8.58
CA MET A 1 -2.99 -0.75 -7.59
C MET A 1 -3.29 0.73 -7.67
N SER A 2 -4.07 1.20 -6.71
CA SER A 2 -4.47 2.61 -6.65
C SER A 2 -3.32 3.41 -6.05
N ARG A 3 -3.12 4.63 -6.54
CA ARG A 3 -2.03 5.52 -6.13
C ARG A 3 -2.61 6.90 -5.90
N TYR A 4 -2.34 7.45 -4.74
CA TYR A 4 -2.81 8.76 -4.31
C TYR A 4 -1.63 9.60 -3.86
N THR A 5 -1.55 10.82 -4.36
CA THR A 5 -0.50 11.76 -3.99
C THR A 5 -0.85 12.38 -2.63
N ILE A 6 0.11 12.39 -1.73
CA ILE A 6 0.02 12.91 -0.38
C ILE A 6 1.30 13.65 -0.02
N THR A 7 1.26 14.44 1.05
CA THR A 7 2.44 15.10 1.57
C THR A 7 3.05 14.28 2.71
N VAL A 8 4.31 13.88 2.56
CA VAL A 8 5.11 13.25 3.61
C VAL A 8 6.15 14.27 4.09
N THR A 9 6.29 14.40 5.39
CA THR A 9 7.29 15.22 6.06
C THR A 9 8.31 14.33 6.76
N SER A 10 9.55 14.78 6.82
CA SER A 10 10.67 14.18 7.54
C SER A 10 11.46 15.30 8.18
N ASP A 11 12.26 15.04 9.22
CA ASP A 11 13.02 16.06 9.95
C ASP A 11 13.82 17.00 9.01
N GLY A 12 13.23 18.15 8.68
CA GLY A 12 13.78 19.18 7.79
C GLY A 12 13.46 19.04 6.29
N ARG A 13 12.69 18.03 5.84
CA ARG A 13 12.30 17.83 4.44
C ARG A 13 10.82 17.54 4.30
N SER A 14 10.21 18.03 3.23
CA SER A 14 8.81 17.71 2.89
C SER A 14 8.78 17.25 1.44
N ASP A 15 8.13 16.12 1.21
CA ASP A 15 7.83 15.57 -0.09
C ASP A 15 6.31 15.70 -0.35
N PRO A 16 5.87 16.71 -1.12
CA PRO A 16 4.47 16.88 -1.48
C PRO A 16 3.99 15.89 -2.53
N ASP A 17 4.90 15.16 -3.18
CA ASP A 17 4.63 14.25 -4.29
C ASP A 17 4.70 12.77 -3.87
N ALA A 18 4.70 12.51 -2.56
CA ALA A 18 4.69 11.15 -2.03
C ALA A 18 3.42 10.40 -2.44
N VAL A 19 3.55 9.09 -2.63
CA VAL A 19 2.47 8.24 -3.14
C VAL A 19 2.07 7.21 -2.08
N ILE A 20 0.80 7.21 -1.69
CA ILE A 20 0.19 6.17 -0.86
C ILE A 20 -0.82 5.37 -1.69
N GLY A 21 -1.01 4.10 -1.34
CA GLY A 21 -2.00 3.28 -2.01
C GLY A 21 -2.26 1.95 -1.31
N TYR A 22 -3.19 1.20 -1.89
CA TYR A 22 -3.42 -0.19 -1.53
C TYR A 22 -3.01 -1.10 -2.68
N ASP A 23 -2.23 -2.14 -2.36
CA ASP A 23 -1.83 -3.20 -3.28
C ASP A 23 -2.72 -4.43 -3.06
N PRO A 24 -3.66 -4.75 -3.98
CA PRO A 24 -4.51 -5.93 -3.83
C PRO A 24 -3.76 -7.27 -3.92
N PRO A 25 -2.79 -7.48 -4.83
CA PRO A 25 -1.93 -8.67 -4.80
C PRO A 25 -1.24 -8.95 -3.46
N LEU A 26 -0.63 -7.94 -2.84
CA LEU A 26 0.08 -8.06 -1.57
C LEU A 26 -0.84 -7.90 -0.36
N ARG A 27 -2.07 -7.38 -0.57
CA ARG A 27 -3.06 -7.10 0.47
C ARG A 27 -2.51 -6.20 1.58
N THR A 28 -1.77 -5.18 1.16
CA THR A 28 -1.09 -4.25 2.05
C THR A 28 -1.26 -2.82 1.55
N PHE A 29 -1.30 -1.88 2.48
CA PHE A 29 -1.05 -0.48 2.16
C PHE A 29 0.43 -0.28 1.90
N PHE A 30 0.75 0.58 0.92
CA PHE A 30 2.10 0.95 0.56
C PHE A 30 2.25 2.47 0.63
N LEU A 31 3.46 2.92 0.96
CA LEU A 31 3.85 4.32 0.95
C LEU A 31 5.20 4.42 0.25
N GLN A 32 5.27 5.32 -0.72
CA GLN A 32 6.46 5.66 -1.48
C GLN A 32 6.70 7.17 -1.30
N ALA A 33 7.89 7.55 -0.84
CA ALA A 33 8.23 8.95 -0.64
C ALA A 33 9.71 9.19 -0.90
N PHE A 34 10.04 10.46 -1.15
CA PHE A 34 11.35 10.97 -1.50
C PHE A 34 11.94 10.25 -2.72
N PRO A 35 11.30 10.38 -3.90
CA PRO A 35 11.92 9.95 -5.14
C PRO A 35 13.23 10.71 -5.40
N ASP A 36 14.21 10.04 -5.97
CA ASP A 36 15.44 10.67 -6.48
C ASP A 36 15.16 11.53 -7.72
N GLU A 37 16.18 12.22 -8.24
CA GLU A 37 16.04 13.06 -9.45
C GLU A 37 15.58 12.26 -10.68
N SER A 38 15.80 10.95 -10.68
CA SER A 38 15.38 10.04 -11.75
C SER A 38 13.94 9.53 -11.54
N GLY A 39 13.40 9.58 -10.32
CA GLY A 39 12.12 8.99 -9.94
C GLY A 39 12.15 7.46 -9.81
N ASP A 40 13.33 6.85 -9.94
CA ASP A 40 13.51 5.39 -9.98
C ASP A 40 13.94 4.84 -8.60
N ASP A 41 14.61 5.66 -7.79
CA ASP A 41 15.03 5.27 -6.44
C ASP A 41 14.22 6.02 -5.39
N LEU A 42 13.57 5.27 -4.50
CA LEU A 42 12.69 5.81 -3.47
C LEU A 42 13.40 5.73 -2.13
N ALA A 43 13.64 6.86 -1.48
CA ALA A 43 14.27 6.84 -0.15
C ALA A 43 13.37 6.19 0.91
N LEU A 44 12.05 6.13 0.65
CA LEU A 44 11.08 5.43 1.47
C LEU A 44 10.17 4.56 0.60
N TRP A 45 10.14 3.25 0.89
CA TRP A 45 9.19 2.31 0.30
C TRP A 45 8.72 1.29 1.34
N PHE A 46 7.44 1.37 1.71
CA PHE A 46 6.74 0.41 2.56
C PHE A 46 5.72 -0.41 1.77
N GLY A 47 5.35 -1.60 2.27
CA GLY A 47 4.34 -2.45 1.64
C GLY A 47 4.90 -3.26 0.48
N THR A 48 6.12 -3.78 0.66
CA THR A 48 6.79 -4.65 -0.32
C THR A 48 6.55 -6.13 -0.02
N SER A 49 6.01 -6.45 1.17
CA SER A 49 5.72 -7.81 1.62
C SER A 49 4.22 -8.08 1.71
N ASP A 50 3.84 -9.36 1.69
CA ASP A 50 2.43 -9.75 1.84
C ASP A 50 1.89 -9.36 3.22
N ARG A 51 0.74 -8.68 3.23
CA ARG A 51 0.01 -8.24 4.44
C ARG A 51 0.86 -7.48 5.46
N GLU A 52 1.90 -6.80 5.00
CA GLU A 52 2.85 -6.07 5.84
C GLU A 52 2.15 -4.99 6.68
N TYR A 53 1.31 -4.18 6.02
CA TYR A 53 0.51 -3.12 6.64
C TYR A 53 -0.96 -3.26 6.24
N GLN A 54 -1.78 -3.75 7.15
CA GLN A 54 -3.22 -3.97 6.91
C GLN A 54 -4.09 -2.77 7.29
N THR A 55 -3.50 -1.72 7.86
CA THR A 55 -4.19 -0.46 8.20
C THR A 55 -3.30 0.74 7.89
N VAL A 56 -3.91 1.88 7.56
CA VAL A 56 -3.19 3.16 7.37
C VAL A 56 -2.48 3.57 8.66
N ASP A 57 -3.06 3.27 9.82
CA ASP A 57 -2.45 3.55 11.14
C ASP A 57 -1.17 2.73 11.39
N ALA A 58 -1.14 1.46 10.97
CA ALA A 58 0.07 0.63 11.05
C ALA A 58 1.18 1.18 10.14
N LEU A 59 0.81 1.62 8.93
CA LEU A 59 1.72 2.28 7.99
C LEU A 59 2.24 3.61 8.55
N HIS A 60 1.36 4.39 9.20
CA HIS A 60 1.72 5.65 9.85
C HIS A 60 2.69 5.44 11.01
N THR A 61 2.42 4.46 11.86
CA THR A 61 3.31 4.08 12.96
C THR A 61 4.69 3.66 12.44
N ALA A 62 4.75 2.87 11.36
CA ALA A 62 6.00 2.48 10.73
C ALA A 62 6.74 3.68 10.12
N ALA A 63 6.04 4.57 9.43
CA ALA A 63 6.61 5.81 8.91
C ALA A 63 7.20 6.67 10.04
N ARG A 64 6.44 6.87 11.13
CA ARG A 64 6.90 7.66 12.30
C ARG A 64 8.10 7.04 12.97
N SER A 65 8.17 5.70 13.07
CA SER A 65 9.34 5.01 13.62
C SER A 65 10.63 5.28 12.84
N ARG A 66 10.49 5.65 11.56
CA ARG A 66 11.59 5.94 10.64
C ARG A 66 11.81 7.45 10.43
N GLY A 67 11.10 8.29 11.20
CA GLY A 67 11.23 9.75 11.16
C GLY A 67 10.42 10.42 10.05
N PHE A 68 9.34 9.78 9.59
CA PHE A 68 8.44 10.32 8.57
C PHE A 68 7.02 10.48 9.13
N ASP A 69 6.36 11.57 8.77
CA ASP A 69 4.95 11.82 9.12
C ASP A 69 4.19 12.30 7.89
N PHE A 70 3.03 11.70 7.64
CA PHE A 70 2.15 12.04 6.52
C PHE A 70 0.72 12.37 6.96
N MET A 71 0.51 12.49 8.26
CA MET A 71 -0.76 12.91 8.84
C MET A 71 -0.82 14.43 8.99
N PRO A 72 -1.99 15.05 8.73
CA PRO A 72 -3.25 14.41 8.34
C PRO A 72 -3.34 14.08 6.84
N LEU A 73 -3.97 12.96 6.49
CA LEU A 73 -4.39 12.67 5.11
C LEU A 73 -5.64 13.47 4.75
N SER A 74 -5.76 13.86 3.49
CA SER A 74 -7.03 14.38 2.95
C SER A 74 -8.13 13.33 3.09
N GLU A 75 -9.32 13.77 3.48
CA GLU A 75 -10.50 12.91 3.67
C GLU A 75 -10.81 12.08 2.41
N ASP A 76 -10.68 12.68 1.22
CA ASP A 76 -10.86 12.00 -0.07
C ASP A 76 -9.90 10.83 -0.27
N VAL A 77 -8.64 10.97 0.17
CA VAL A 77 -7.62 9.92 0.04
C VAL A 77 -7.90 8.81 1.04
N ALA A 78 -8.25 9.15 2.28
CA ALA A 78 -8.61 8.18 3.29
C ALA A 78 -9.84 7.35 2.89
N LEU A 79 -10.88 8.00 2.33
CA LEU A 79 -12.07 7.34 1.79
C LEU A 79 -11.72 6.39 0.64
N GLN A 80 -10.92 6.85 -0.31
CA GLN A 80 -10.51 6.02 -1.45
C GLN A 80 -9.68 4.80 -1.04
N LEU A 81 -8.74 4.95 -0.10
CA LEU A 81 -7.97 3.85 0.47
C LEU A 81 -8.87 2.83 1.18
N ALA A 82 -9.86 3.29 1.95
CA ALA A 82 -10.82 2.43 2.62
C ALA A 82 -11.71 1.66 1.62
N ASP A 83 -12.14 2.33 0.56
CA ASP A 83 -12.95 1.74 -0.51
C ASP A 83 -12.16 0.69 -1.30
N ASP A 84 -10.88 0.94 -1.60
CA ASP A 84 -10.00 -0.04 -2.23
C ASP A 84 -9.76 -1.29 -1.38
N PHE A 85 -9.56 -1.09 -0.06
CA PHE A 85 -9.46 -2.20 0.89
C PHE A 85 -10.76 -3.01 0.93
N ALA A 86 -11.92 -2.33 0.97
CA ALA A 86 -13.22 -2.98 0.96
C ALA A 86 -13.48 -3.76 -0.34
N ARG A 87 -13.08 -3.22 -1.49
CA ARG A 87 -13.16 -3.92 -2.79
C ARG A 87 -12.34 -5.19 -2.82
N ASP A 88 -11.16 -5.21 -2.22
CA ASP A 88 -10.34 -6.41 -2.13
C ASP A 88 -10.91 -7.42 -1.14
N ALA A 89 -11.43 -6.97 0.00
CA ALA A 89 -12.13 -7.84 0.95
C ALA A 89 -13.38 -8.50 0.34
N ALA A 90 -14.07 -7.81 -0.56
CA ALA A 90 -15.20 -8.34 -1.33
C ALA A 90 -14.78 -9.28 -2.48
N ARG A 91 -13.47 -9.35 -2.80
CA ARG A 91 -12.98 -10.18 -3.89
C ARG A 91 -13.02 -11.66 -3.47
N PRO A 92 -13.61 -12.56 -4.27
CA PRO A 92 -13.46 -13.98 -4.01
C PRO A 92 -11.97 -14.34 -4.00
N PRO A 93 -11.55 -15.33 -3.17
CA PRO A 93 -10.18 -15.82 -3.19
C PRO A 93 -9.78 -16.08 -4.64
N ARG A 94 -8.68 -15.49 -5.09
CA ARG A 94 -8.11 -15.84 -6.38
C ARG A 94 -7.66 -17.30 -6.26
N ASP A 95 -8.55 -18.23 -6.61
CA ASP A 95 -8.18 -19.58 -6.95
C ASP A 95 -7.22 -19.48 -8.13
N GLY A 96 -5.93 -19.44 -7.83
CA GLY A 96 -4.91 -19.41 -8.86
C GLY A 96 -5.06 -20.63 -9.79
N PRO A 97 -4.49 -20.59 -11.00
CA PRO A 97 -4.56 -21.72 -11.93
C PRO A 97 -4.08 -23.05 -11.29
N LEU A 98 -3.20 -22.96 -10.28
CA LEU A 98 -2.77 -24.10 -9.48
C LEU A 98 -3.88 -24.72 -8.62
N VAL A 99 -4.77 -23.92 -8.03
CA VAL A 99 -5.88 -24.44 -7.22
C VAL A 99 -6.92 -25.14 -8.11
N ALA A 100 -7.17 -24.59 -9.31
CA ALA A 100 -8.02 -25.24 -10.31
C ALA A 100 -7.40 -26.56 -10.81
N PHE A 101 -6.08 -26.59 -11.01
CA PHE A 101 -5.35 -27.80 -11.41
C PHE A 101 -5.39 -28.90 -10.32
N LEU A 102 -5.20 -28.53 -9.06
CA LEU A 102 -5.30 -29.46 -7.93
C LEU A 102 -6.70 -30.06 -7.79
N ARG A 103 -7.75 -29.25 -8.00
CA ARG A 103 -9.15 -29.73 -8.01
C ARG A 103 -9.43 -30.72 -9.14
N HIS A 104 -8.78 -30.54 -10.30
CA HIS A 104 -8.90 -31.47 -11.42
C HIS A 104 -8.20 -32.82 -11.14
N LEU A 105 -7.10 -32.82 -10.40
CA LEU A 105 -6.38 -34.05 -10.02
C LEU A 105 -7.10 -34.87 -8.94
N GLN A 106 -7.91 -34.23 -8.09
CA GLN A 106 -8.68 -34.91 -7.04
C GLN A 106 -9.99 -35.54 -7.53
N SER A 107 -10.41 -35.28 -8.78
CA SER A 107 -11.62 -35.88 -9.39
C SER A 107 -11.33 -37.12 -10.25
N LYS A 108 -10.19 -37.79 -10.06
CA LYS A 108 -9.87 -39.07 -10.73
C LYS A 108 -9.68 -40.21 -9.73
#